data_AF-A0A3B9JJT1-F1
#
_entry.id   AF-A0A3B9JJT1-F1
#
_cell.length_a   1.000
_cell.length_b   1.000
_cell.length_c   1.000
_cell.angle_alpha   90.00
_cell.angle_beta   90.00
_cell.angle_gamma   90.00
#
_symmetry.space_group_name_H-M   'P 1'
#
loop_
_entity.id
_entity.type
_entity.pdbx_description
1 polymer ?
#
loop_
_entity_poly.entity_id
_entity_poly.type
_entity_poly.pdbx_seq_one_letter_code
_entity_poly.pdbx_strand_id
1 'polypeptide(L)'
;QIKNGQPLTVTDPNMTRFLMSLEEAVELVVFAFENAEAGDIMVQKAPASTIGDLAQAVKELFNAENEIRIIGTRHGEKLYETLLTKEEHIGAQDMGGFYRVPADKRDLNYDKYFIEGNEELQQVEDYNSHNTERLNVEQIKEKLLKLDYIQEELQNWEGR
;
A
#
# COMPACT_ATOMS: atom_id res chain seq x y z
N GLN A 1 -16.64 0.14 -14.77
CA GLN A 1 -16.34 -0.62 -16.00
C GLN A 1 -17.17 -1.90 -16.08
N ILE A 2 -17.08 -2.81 -15.08
CA ILE A 2 -17.91 -4.04 -15.02
C ILE A 2 -19.40 -3.77 -15.24
N LYS A 3 -20.01 -2.92 -14.41
CA LYS A 3 -21.44 -2.59 -14.49
C LYS A 3 -21.89 -1.98 -15.83
N ASN A 4 -20.95 -1.47 -16.64
CA ASN A 4 -21.20 -0.88 -17.95
C ASN A 4 -20.83 -1.85 -19.11
N GLY A 5 -20.42 -3.09 -18.82
CA GLY A 5 -19.96 -4.05 -19.83
C GLY A 5 -18.66 -3.64 -20.53
N GLN A 6 -17.89 -2.71 -19.96
CA GLN A 6 -16.65 -2.21 -20.57
C GLN A 6 -15.43 -3.03 -20.12
N PRO A 7 -14.39 -3.16 -20.95
CA PRO A 7 -13.13 -3.77 -20.53
C PRO A 7 -12.56 -3.10 -19.27
N LEU A 8 -11.99 -3.92 -18.38
CA LEU A 8 -11.19 -3.44 -17.26
C LEU A 8 -9.84 -2.99 -17.80
N THR A 9 -9.56 -1.69 -17.72
CA THR A 9 -8.29 -1.15 -18.19
C THR A 9 -7.24 -1.27 -17.10
N VAL A 10 -6.22 -2.09 -17.33
CA VAL A 10 -5.07 -2.28 -16.44
C VAL A 10 -3.86 -1.59 -17.06
N THR A 11 -3.12 -0.79 -16.28
CA THR A 11 -1.91 -0.12 -16.77
C THR A 11 -0.79 -1.11 -16.98
N ASP A 12 -0.17 -1.57 -15.89
CA ASP A 12 0.77 -2.69 -15.86
C ASP A 12 0.27 -3.70 -14.82
N PRO A 13 0.00 -4.96 -15.22
CA PRO A 13 -0.49 -5.97 -14.29
C PRO A 13 0.49 -6.29 -13.15
N ASN A 14 1.79 -6.02 -13.33
CA ASN A 14 2.83 -6.28 -12.33
C ASN A 14 3.04 -5.12 -11.37
N MET A 15 2.40 -3.96 -11.58
CA MET A 15 2.41 -2.89 -10.59
C MET A 15 1.85 -3.40 -9.27
N THR A 16 2.46 -2.98 -8.18
CA THR A 16 1.96 -3.30 -6.83
C THR A 16 1.52 -2.06 -6.11
N ARG A 17 0.48 -2.16 -5.29
CA ARG A 17 0.00 -1.09 -4.42
C ARG A 17 -0.33 -1.66 -3.05
N PHE A 18 -0.03 -0.91 -2.01
CA PHE A 18 -0.51 -1.20 -0.66
C PHE A 18 -2.05 -1.14 -0.64
N LEU A 19 -2.67 -2.09 0.05
CA LEU A 19 -4.11 -2.15 0.23
C LEU A 19 -4.46 -1.70 1.65
N MET A 20 -5.10 -0.54 1.74
CA MET A 20 -5.56 0.06 2.98
C MET A 20 -7.00 0.54 2.81
N SER A 21 -7.87 0.13 3.72
CA SER A 21 -9.23 0.61 3.83
C SER A 21 -9.28 2.00 4.46
N LEU A 22 -10.40 2.69 4.31
CA LEU A 22 -10.60 3.99 4.97
C LEU A 22 -10.55 3.86 6.50
N GLU A 23 -11.09 2.77 7.04
CA GLU A 23 -11.06 2.49 8.48
C GLU A 23 -9.62 2.33 9.00
N GLU A 24 -8.81 1.51 8.33
CA GLU A 24 -7.38 1.34 8.64
C GLU A 24 -6.63 2.69 8.59
N ALA A 25 -6.93 3.55 7.61
CA ALA A 25 -6.33 4.88 7.52
C ALA A 25 -6.74 5.81 8.68
N VAL A 26 -7.98 5.71 9.15
CA VAL A 26 -8.44 6.45 10.34
C VAL A 26 -7.76 5.91 11.60
N GLU A 27 -7.62 4.60 11.73
CA GLU A 27 -6.89 3.96 12.84
C GLU A 27 -5.43 4.43 12.89
N LEU A 28 -4.76 4.59 11.74
CA LEU A 28 -3.41 5.17 11.69
C LEU A 28 -3.36 6.58 12.30
N VAL A 29 -4.34 7.44 11.96
CA VAL A 29 -4.40 8.81 12.50
C VAL A 29 -4.64 8.80 14.01
N VAL A 30 -5.56 7.96 14.49
CA VAL A 30 -5.85 7.81 15.92
C VAL A 30 -4.64 7.26 16.67
N PHE A 31 -3.97 6.25 16.11
CA PHE A 31 -2.77 5.67 16.69
C PHE A 31 -1.64 6.69 16.79
N ALA A 32 -1.43 7.49 15.73
CA ALA A 32 -0.48 8.59 15.75
C ALA A 32 -0.85 9.65 16.80
N PHE A 33 -2.13 10.01 16.92
CA PHE A 33 -2.59 10.96 17.93
C PHE A 33 -2.25 10.53 19.36
N GLU A 34 -2.33 9.23 19.65
CA GLU A 34 -2.08 8.69 20.99
C GLU A 34 -0.60 8.39 21.28
N ASN A 35 0.18 8.03 20.25
CA ASN A 35 1.52 7.43 20.44
C ASN A 35 2.68 8.20 19.80
N ALA A 36 2.41 9.14 18.88
CA ALA A 36 3.47 9.87 18.20
C ALA A 36 4.06 10.98 19.08
N GLU A 37 5.36 11.21 18.94
CA GLU A 37 6.05 12.38 19.47
C GLU A 37 6.15 13.48 18.40
N ALA A 38 6.48 14.69 18.83
CA ALA A 38 6.70 15.81 17.92
C ALA A 38 7.83 15.49 16.93
N GLY A 39 7.50 15.51 15.63
CA GLY A 39 8.43 15.25 14.53
C GLY A 39 8.39 13.81 14.00
N ASP A 40 7.64 12.90 14.64
CA ASP A 40 7.53 11.53 14.18
C ASP A 40 6.72 11.43 12.89
N ILE A 41 7.13 10.52 12.00
CA ILE A 41 6.32 10.02 10.88
C ILE A 41 5.80 8.64 11.28
N MET A 42 4.48 8.46 11.23
CA MET A 42 3.82 7.20 11.54
C MET A 42 3.38 6.52 10.24
N VAL A 43 3.72 5.24 10.11
CA VAL A 43 3.38 4.42 8.95
C VAL A 43 2.69 3.15 9.42
N GLN A 44 1.51 2.84 8.89
CA GLN A 44 0.86 1.55 9.14
C GLN A 44 1.43 0.49 8.21
N LYS A 45 1.75 -0.69 8.74
CA LYS A 45 2.14 -1.84 7.92
C LYS A 45 0.90 -2.33 7.16
N ALA A 46 1.03 -2.50 5.86
CA ALA A 46 -0.06 -2.92 5.02
C ALA A 46 0.40 -4.01 4.04
N PRO A 47 -0.48 -4.98 3.72
CA PRO A 47 -0.22 -5.88 2.61
C PRO A 47 -0.38 -5.13 1.28
N ALA A 48 0.10 -5.73 0.20
CA ALA A 48 -0.05 -5.21 -1.15
C ALA A 48 -0.68 -6.25 -2.07
N SER A 49 -1.16 -5.81 -3.23
CA SER A 49 -1.51 -6.69 -4.34
C SER A 49 -0.89 -6.18 -5.63
N THR A 50 -0.81 -7.07 -6.63
CA THR A 50 -0.62 -6.61 -8.01
C THR A 50 -1.91 -5.99 -8.55
N ILE A 51 -1.81 -5.10 -9.53
CA ILE A 51 -3.00 -4.55 -10.22
C ILE A 51 -3.69 -5.64 -11.04
N GLY A 52 -2.94 -6.61 -11.58
CA GLY A 52 -3.49 -7.77 -12.28
C GLY A 52 -4.37 -8.63 -11.38
N ASP A 53 -3.86 -9.02 -10.21
CA ASP A 53 -4.61 -9.85 -9.25
C ASP A 53 -5.82 -9.10 -8.69
N LEU A 54 -5.70 -7.78 -8.47
CA LEU A 54 -6.84 -6.96 -8.05
C LEU A 54 -7.94 -6.91 -9.12
N ALA A 55 -7.57 -6.72 -10.39
CA ALA A 55 -8.52 -6.73 -11.49
C ALA A 55 -9.22 -8.10 -11.62
N GLN A 56 -8.46 -9.19 -11.46
CA GLN A 56 -9.00 -10.55 -11.45
C GLN A 56 -9.94 -10.79 -10.27
N ALA A 57 -9.54 -10.41 -9.05
CA ALA A 57 -10.36 -10.54 -7.84
C ALA A 57 -11.70 -9.81 -7.96
N VAL A 58 -11.68 -8.57 -8.46
CA VAL A 58 -12.91 -7.79 -8.70
C VAL A 58 -13.76 -8.42 -9.80
N LYS A 59 -13.15 -8.93 -10.87
CA LYS A 59 -13.87 -9.63 -11.95
C LYS A 59 -14.59 -10.88 -11.43
N GLU A 60 -13.91 -11.69 -10.62
CA GLU A 60 -14.46 -12.89 -10.00
C GLU A 60 -15.58 -12.59 -8.99
N LEU A 61 -15.41 -11.59 -8.12
CA LEU A 61 -16.44 -11.21 -7.14
C LEU A 61 -17.76 -10.84 -7.81
N PHE A 62 -17.71 -10.16 -8.95
CA PHE A 62 -18.90 -9.76 -9.69
C PHE A 62 -19.38 -10.83 -10.69
N ASN A 63 -18.77 -12.03 -10.71
CA ASN A 63 -19.03 -13.07 -11.73
C ASN A 63 -19.06 -12.49 -13.15
N ALA A 64 -18.12 -11.58 -13.43
CA ALA A 64 -18.10 -10.79 -14.63
C ALA A 64 -17.15 -11.38 -15.67
N GLU A 65 -17.50 -11.31 -16.96
CA GLU A 65 -16.66 -11.84 -18.05
C GLU A 65 -15.89 -10.76 -18.80
N ASN A 66 -15.85 -9.53 -18.27
CA ASN A 66 -15.19 -8.38 -18.90
C ASN A 66 -13.73 -8.69 -19.28
N GLU A 67 -13.32 -8.27 -20.48
CA GLU A 67 -11.93 -8.34 -20.93
C GLU A 67 -11.04 -7.47 -20.03
N ILE A 68 -9.86 -7.97 -19.68
CA ILE A 68 -8.80 -7.15 -19.07
C ILE A 68 -7.91 -6.62 -20.19
N ARG A 69 -7.97 -5.31 -20.41
CA ARG A 69 -7.19 -4.63 -21.47
C ARG A 69 -5.99 -3.92 -20.86
N ILE A 70 -4.79 -4.36 -21.23
CA ILE A 70 -3.54 -3.71 -20.84
C ILE A 70 -3.34 -2.44 -21.67
N ILE A 71 -3.22 -1.29 -21.01
CA ILE A 71 -3.05 0.03 -21.65
C ILE A 71 -1.64 0.59 -21.49
N GLY A 72 -0.79 -0.06 -20.69
CA GLY A 72 0.56 0.39 -20.38
C GLY A 72 0.61 1.38 -19.21
N THR A 73 1.81 1.53 -18.64
CA THR A 73 2.12 2.48 -17.57
C THR A 73 1.87 3.91 -18.02
N ARG A 74 1.10 4.68 -17.23
CA ARG A 74 0.87 6.10 -17.51
C ARG A 74 2.04 6.94 -17.02
N HIS A 75 2.13 8.16 -17.54
CA HIS A 75 3.20 9.08 -17.17
C HIS A 75 3.18 9.38 -15.65
N GLY A 76 4.34 9.25 -15.00
CA GLY A 76 4.51 9.53 -13.57
C GLY A 76 4.14 8.39 -12.63
N GLU A 77 3.64 7.25 -13.14
CA GLU A 77 3.34 6.09 -12.29
C GLU A 77 4.61 5.28 -11.99
N LYS A 78 4.73 4.83 -10.74
CA LYS A 78 5.78 3.90 -10.31
C LYS A 78 5.30 2.45 -10.40
N LEU A 79 6.25 1.53 -10.57
CA LEU A 79 5.99 0.08 -10.52
C LEU A 79 5.56 -0.36 -9.12
N TYR A 80 6.11 0.26 -8.09
CA TYR A 80 5.76 0.06 -6.69
C TYR A 80 5.80 1.37 -5.93
N GLU A 81 5.10 1.42 -4.80
CA GLU A 81 5.12 2.54 -3.89
C GLU A 81 6.00 2.24 -2.68
N THR A 82 6.69 3.25 -2.18
CA THR A 82 7.58 3.16 -1.01
C THR A 82 6.89 3.85 0.17
N LEU A 83 6.78 3.15 1.30
CA LEU A 83 6.26 3.71 2.55
C LEU A 83 7.37 4.16 3.49
N LEU A 84 8.52 3.46 3.51
CA LEU A 84 9.73 3.92 4.19
C LEU A 84 10.89 3.84 3.22
N THR A 85 11.56 4.97 3.01
CA THR A 85 12.87 4.95 2.40
C THR A 85 13.83 4.20 3.31
N LYS A 86 14.93 3.75 2.74
CA LYS A 86 16.00 3.04 3.43
C LYS A 86 16.53 3.75 4.68
N GLU A 87 16.69 5.07 4.63
CA GLU A 87 17.13 5.86 5.80
C GLU A 87 16.06 5.84 6.90
N GLU A 88 14.80 6.07 6.53
CA GLU A 88 13.67 6.01 7.45
C GLU A 88 13.49 4.60 8.04
N HIS A 89 13.68 3.55 7.24
CA HIS A 89 13.49 2.17 7.65
C HIS A 89 14.52 1.72 8.70
N ILE A 90 15.77 2.17 8.59
CA ILE A 90 16.80 1.91 9.61
C ILE A 90 16.49 2.64 10.91
N GLY A 91 16.02 3.89 10.81
CA GLY A 91 15.65 4.69 11.98
C GLY A 91 14.30 4.31 12.59
N ALA A 92 13.49 3.52 11.88
CA ALA A 92 12.13 3.19 12.28
C ALA A 92 12.10 2.27 13.50
N GLN A 93 11.19 2.57 14.41
CA GLN A 93 10.86 1.71 15.54
C GLN A 93 9.62 0.89 15.20
N ASP A 94 9.73 -0.43 15.35
CA ASP A 94 8.61 -1.35 15.15
C ASP A 94 7.65 -1.29 16.34
N MET A 95 6.42 -0.83 16.11
CA MET A 95 5.34 -0.74 17.09
C MET A 95 4.24 -1.79 16.83
N GLY A 96 4.62 -2.95 16.28
CA GLY A 96 3.70 -4.02 15.93
C GLY A 96 3.06 -3.79 14.56
N GLY A 97 1.84 -3.26 14.53
CA GLY A 97 1.11 -2.93 13.29
C GLY A 97 1.60 -1.66 12.60
N PHE A 98 2.52 -0.92 13.23
CA PHE A 98 2.98 0.40 12.81
C PHE A 98 4.50 0.50 12.86
N TYR A 99 5.05 1.38 12.05
CA TYR A 99 6.40 1.91 12.18
C TYR A 99 6.33 3.36 12.65
N ARG A 100 7.24 3.73 13.55
CA ARG A 100 7.48 5.11 13.98
C ARG A 100 8.85 5.54 13.53
N VAL A 101 8.92 6.50 12.63
CA VAL A 101 10.18 7.12 12.20
C VAL A 101 10.35 8.38 13.03
N PRO A 102 11.25 8.40 14.02
CA PRO A 102 11.46 9.57 14.82
C PRO A 102 12.10 10.68 13.98
N ALA A 103 11.76 11.94 14.27
CA ALA A 103 12.53 13.05 13.75
C ALA A 103 14.00 12.88 14.15
N ASP A 104 14.89 13.25 13.23
CA ASP A 104 16.31 13.31 13.55
C ASP A 104 16.55 14.40 14.61
N LYS A 105 16.65 13.98 15.87
CA LYS A 105 16.89 14.86 17.04
C LYS A 105 18.38 15.25 17.20
N ARG A 106 19.23 15.03 16.19
CA ARG A 106 20.64 15.45 16.22
C ARG A 106 20.72 16.97 16.07
N ASP A 107 21.30 17.65 17.06
CA ASP A 107 21.43 19.12 17.22
C ASP A 107 22.01 19.89 16.00
N LEU A 108 21.29 19.99 14.88
CA LEU A 108 21.74 20.63 13.63
C LEU A 108 23.16 20.19 13.21
N ASN A 109 23.56 18.97 13.56
CA ASN A 109 24.93 18.51 13.35
C ASN A 109 25.09 17.98 11.92
N TYR A 110 25.70 18.80 11.08
CA TYR A 110 25.96 18.51 9.67
C TYR A 110 27.04 17.43 9.45
N ASP A 111 27.87 17.10 10.44
CA ASP A 111 29.04 16.23 10.26
C ASP A 111 28.66 14.82 9.77
N LYS A 112 27.47 14.33 10.11
CA LYS A 112 26.97 13.00 9.68
C LYS A 112 26.49 12.94 8.23
N TYR A 113 26.34 14.08 7.56
CA TYR A 113 26.10 14.12 6.11
C TYR A 113 27.41 14.22 5.30
N PHE A 114 28.54 14.56 5.95
CA PHE A 114 29.80 14.88 5.26
C PHE A 114 31.01 14.03 5.66
N ILE A 115 31.07 13.47 6.88
CA ILE A 115 32.30 12.90 7.46
C ILE A 115 32.17 11.41 7.84
N GLU A 116 31.02 10.97 8.38
CA GLU A 116 30.80 9.57 8.82
C GLU A 116 29.59 8.95 8.11
N GLY A 117 29.83 7.92 7.28
CA GLY A 117 28.76 7.12 6.66
C GLY A 117 28.27 6.00 7.59
N ASN A 118 26.99 5.65 7.52
CA ASN A 118 26.45 4.48 8.23
C ASN A 118 26.57 3.22 7.34
N GLU A 119 27.41 2.26 7.73
CA GLU A 119 27.60 1.00 7.00
C GLU A 119 26.33 0.12 6.99
N GLU A 120 25.44 0.25 7.98
CA GLU A 120 24.16 -0.46 8.05
C GLU A 120 23.22 -0.08 6.90
N LEU A 121 23.41 1.12 6.31
CA LEU A 121 22.71 1.49 5.08
C LEU A 121 22.98 0.43 4.02
N GLN A 122 24.16 -0.15 3.86
CA GLN A 122 24.39 -1.05 2.71
C GLN A 122 23.50 -2.31 2.69
N GLN A 123 22.90 -2.71 3.82
CA GLN A 123 22.17 -3.97 3.96
C GLN A 123 20.64 -3.83 4.02
N VAL A 124 20.12 -2.63 4.22
CA VAL A 124 18.66 -2.40 4.36
C VAL A 124 18.06 -1.91 3.05
N GLU A 125 16.91 -2.48 2.68
CA GLU A 125 16.10 -2.06 1.54
C GLU A 125 14.96 -1.13 2.00
N ASP A 126 14.44 -0.32 1.08
CA ASP A 126 13.22 0.45 1.28
C ASP A 126 12.06 -0.48 1.68
N TYR A 127 11.15 -0.06 2.57
CA TYR A 127 9.88 -0.75 2.78
C TYR A 127 8.89 -0.30 1.71
N ASN A 128 8.52 -1.21 0.81
CA ASN A 128 7.73 -0.91 -0.38
C ASN A 128 6.70 -2.01 -0.71
N SER A 129 5.82 -1.74 -1.67
CA SER A 129 4.73 -2.66 -2.01
C SER A 129 5.18 -3.94 -2.74
N HIS A 130 6.45 -4.07 -3.15
CA HIS A 130 7.00 -5.31 -3.70
C HIS A 130 7.51 -6.27 -2.61
N ASN A 131 8.03 -5.76 -1.50
CA ASN A 131 8.66 -6.57 -0.44
C ASN A 131 7.81 -6.74 0.83
N THR A 132 6.64 -6.11 0.89
CA THR A 132 5.61 -6.43 1.89
C THR A 132 4.90 -7.77 1.58
N GLU A 133 4.00 -8.20 2.46
CA GLU A 133 3.10 -9.33 2.20
C GLU A 133 2.25 -9.07 0.94
N ARG A 134 2.38 -9.93 -0.08
CA ARG A 134 1.58 -9.84 -1.31
C ARG A 134 0.40 -10.81 -1.25
N LEU A 135 -0.81 -10.24 -1.26
CA LEU A 135 -2.05 -11.00 -1.23
C LEU A 135 -2.27 -11.70 -2.58
N ASN A 136 -2.70 -12.96 -2.52
CA ASN A 136 -3.23 -13.66 -3.69
C ASN A 136 -4.69 -13.23 -3.98
N VAL A 137 -5.22 -13.68 -5.12
CA VAL A 137 -6.59 -13.33 -5.57
C VAL A 137 -7.65 -13.62 -4.50
N GLU A 138 -7.61 -14.77 -3.82
CA GLU A 138 -8.56 -15.10 -2.75
C GLU A 138 -8.46 -14.15 -1.56
N GLN A 139 -7.25 -13.86 -1.08
CA GLN A 139 -7.03 -12.93 0.02
C GLN A 139 -7.45 -11.50 -0.33
N ILE A 140 -7.28 -11.09 -1.59
CA ILE A 140 -7.78 -9.79 -2.08
C ILE A 140 -9.31 -9.79 -2.03
N LYS A 141 -9.97 -10.86 -2.49
CA LYS A 141 -11.44 -10.97 -2.42
C LYS A 141 -11.93 -10.88 -0.98
N GLU A 142 -11.30 -11.60 -0.04
CA GLU A 142 -11.61 -11.52 1.39
C GLU A 142 -11.46 -10.09 1.94
N LYS A 143 -10.39 -9.38 1.57
CA LYS A 143 -10.18 -7.99 2.01
C LYS A 143 -11.20 -7.04 1.39
N LEU A 144 -11.54 -7.20 0.11
CA LEU A 144 -12.56 -6.41 -0.57
C LEU A 144 -13.95 -6.62 0.03
N LEU A 145 -14.30 -7.86 0.38
CA LEU A 145 -15.59 -8.20 1.00
C LEU A 145 -15.77 -7.59 2.39
N LYS A 146 -14.71 -7.12 3.06
CA LYS A 146 -14.83 -6.35 4.31
C LYS A 146 -15.28 -4.91 4.10
N LEU A 147 -15.27 -4.40 2.86
CA LEU A 147 -15.64 -3.03 2.56
C LEU A 147 -17.15 -2.93 2.31
N ASP A 148 -17.85 -2.11 3.10
CA ASP A 148 -19.29 -1.87 2.95
C ASP A 148 -19.67 -1.46 1.52
N TYR A 149 -18.86 -0.60 0.90
CA TYR A 149 -19.04 -0.18 -0.48
C TYR A 149 -19.07 -1.36 -1.47
N ILE A 150 -18.18 -2.34 -1.30
CA ILE A 150 -18.13 -3.50 -2.21
C ILE A 150 -19.33 -4.41 -1.97
N GLN A 151 -19.72 -4.62 -0.71
CA GLN A 151 -20.89 -5.42 -0.36
C GLN A 151 -22.17 -4.83 -0.96
N GLU A 152 -22.38 -3.52 -0.80
CA GLU A 152 -23.53 -2.80 -1.38
C GLU A 152 -23.52 -2.90 -2.91
N GLU A 153 -22.36 -2.70 -3.53
CA GLU A 153 -22.24 -2.75 -4.99
C GLU A 153 -22.49 -4.16 -5.57
N LEU A 154 -22.16 -5.22 -4.82
CA LEU A 154 -22.45 -6.62 -5.16
C LEU A 154 -23.94 -6.96 -4.99
N GLN A 155 -24.57 -6.56 -3.88
CA GLN A 155 -26.01 -6.75 -3.69
C GLN A 155 -26.82 -6.07 -4.80
N ASN A 156 -26.44 -4.84 -5.17
CA ASN A 156 -27.04 -4.11 -6.28
C ASN A 156 -26.78 -4.75 -7.65
N TRP A 157 -25.76 -5.61 -7.77
CA TRP A 157 -25.45 -6.34 -8.99
C TRP A 157 -26.23 -7.66 -9.09
N GLU A 158 -26.32 -8.42 -8.00
CA GLU A 158 -27.08 -9.68 -7.92
C GLU A 158 -28.60 -9.46 -7.97
N GLY A 159 -29.07 -8.31 -7.51
CA GLY A 159 -30.49 -7.94 -7.60
C GLY A 159 -30.96 -7.52 -8.99
N ARG A 160 -30.08 -7.55 -10.01
CA ARG A 160 -30.40 -7.27 -11.43
C ARG A 160 -30.71 -8.55 -12.19
#